data_AF-A0A370LEE1-F1
#
_entry.id   AF-A0A370LEE1-F1
#
_cell.length_a   1.000
_cell.length_b   1.000
_cell.length_c   1.000
_cell.angle_alpha   90.00
_cell.angle_beta   90.00
_cell.angle_gamma   90.00
#
_symmetry.space_group_name_H-M   'P 1'
#
loop_
_entity.id
_entity.type
_entity.pdbx_description
1 polymer ?
#
loop_
_entity_poly.entity_id
_entity_poly.type
_entity_poly.pdbx_seq_one_letter_code
_entity_poly.pdbx_strand_id
1 'polypeptide(L)'
;MASGEANLTLSERLESAITKLGFWYRITIIFVIVGLVSLSGIISASQIYFHQEIGQHGHIEEIYLADEDVTLLAFIPYSEEIFPADGIVTLYMTQIWLMVGNGIVIGLLSFLFLWVTYRGHSHRKEFESIERQFIRQSYLVNFETSIPEGETRVEKILNQSSLVFPALKELQRGEYANSMRVRKDVSVGSEQVDAVVSTKKGDFIVKFYDKQVTFDDLSSLCSALAKGRSRVFRVLCIAKDFDDDLQSNKLVDLMDSIPKYFKLDLIFEEEQGYSMLWID
;
A
#
# COMPACT_ATOMS: atom_id res chain seq x y z
N MET A 1 -8.97 8.27 26.57
CA MET A 1 -9.53 6.91 26.36
C MET A 1 -8.43 6.03 25.79
N ALA A 2 -7.68 5.32 26.64
CA ALA A 2 -6.49 4.56 26.25
C ALA A 2 -6.37 3.26 27.08
N SER A 3 -7.44 2.46 27.13
CA SER A 3 -7.48 1.25 27.97
C SER A 3 -8.01 -0.01 27.26
N GLY A 4 -8.16 0.01 25.93
CA GLY A 4 -8.71 -1.13 25.17
C GLY A 4 -7.71 -1.94 24.34
N GLU A 5 -6.54 -1.39 23.99
CA GLU A 5 -5.64 -2.02 23.00
C GLU A 5 -4.57 -2.96 23.60
N ALA A 6 -4.47 -3.04 24.93
CA ALA A 6 -3.43 -3.82 25.60
C ALA A 6 -3.74 -5.33 25.70
N ASN A 7 -5.00 -5.73 25.50
CA ASN A 7 -5.45 -7.13 25.65
C ASN A 7 -5.79 -7.82 24.31
N LEU A 8 -5.53 -7.17 23.17
CA LEU A 8 -5.79 -7.76 21.86
C LEU A 8 -4.66 -8.70 21.46
N THR A 9 -5.02 -9.88 20.96
CA THR A 9 -4.05 -10.80 20.36
C THR A 9 -3.38 -10.14 19.14
N LEU A 10 -2.15 -10.54 18.82
CA LEU A 10 -1.35 -9.87 17.79
C LEU A 10 -2.01 -9.90 16.40
N SER A 11 -2.78 -10.96 16.11
CA SER A 11 -3.65 -11.10 14.93
C SER A 11 -4.82 -10.11 14.93
N GLU A 12 -5.48 -9.91 16.08
CA GLU A 12 -6.57 -8.93 16.21
C GLU A 12 -6.04 -7.49 16.09
N ARG A 13 -4.80 -7.23 16.54
CA ARG A 13 -4.14 -5.94 16.34
C ARG A 13 -3.83 -5.69 14.86
N LEU A 14 -3.40 -6.70 14.12
CA LEU A 14 -3.15 -6.61 12.67
C LEU A 14 -4.47 -6.37 11.90
N GLU A 15 -5.52 -7.13 12.20
CA GLU A 15 -6.82 -7.01 11.55
C GLU A 15 -7.49 -5.67 11.91
N SER A 16 -7.38 -5.23 13.16
CA SER A 16 -7.81 -3.89 13.59
C SER A 16 -7.04 -2.78 12.87
N ALA A 17 -5.73 -2.93 12.68
CA ALA A 17 -4.91 -1.97 11.94
C ALA A 17 -5.31 -1.89 10.47
N ILE A 18 -5.53 -3.02 9.80
CA ILE A 18 -6.01 -3.08 8.39
C ILE A 18 -7.38 -2.42 8.26
N THR A 19 -8.30 -2.73 9.18
CA THR A 19 -9.66 -2.18 9.17
C THR A 19 -9.65 -0.67 9.44
N LYS A 20 -8.83 -0.21 10.39
CA LYS A 20 -8.62 1.21 10.65
C LYS A 20 -8.02 1.91 9.44
N LEU A 21 -7.04 1.32 8.77
CA LEU A 21 -6.40 1.90 7.57
C LEU A 21 -7.42 2.09 6.44
N GLY A 22 -8.25 1.08 6.18
CA GLY A 22 -9.33 1.15 5.20
C GLY A 22 -10.41 2.18 5.57
N PHE A 23 -10.76 2.28 6.85
CA PHE A 23 -11.69 3.27 7.37
C PHE A 23 -11.17 4.71 7.21
N TRP A 24 -9.90 4.97 7.55
CA TRP A 24 -9.28 6.28 7.40
C TRP A 24 -9.09 6.70 5.94
N TYR A 25 -8.79 5.75 5.05
CA TYR A 25 -8.75 6.01 3.61
C TYR A 25 -10.12 6.43 3.07
N ARG A 26 -11.19 5.74 3.46
CA ARG A 26 -12.57 6.11 3.11
C ARG A 26 -12.95 7.48 3.64
N ILE A 27 -12.61 7.79 4.90
CA ILE A 27 -12.80 9.13 5.48
C ILE A 27 -12.07 10.19 4.66
N THR A 28 -10.82 9.95 4.27
CA THR A 28 -10.03 10.90 3.48
C THR A 28 -10.69 11.19 2.13
N ILE A 29 -11.16 10.15 1.42
CA ILE A 29 -11.90 10.32 0.17
C ILE A 29 -13.18 11.15 0.37
N ILE A 30 -13.95 10.86 1.43
CA ILE A 30 -15.17 11.61 1.75
C ILE A 30 -14.84 13.09 2.01
N PHE A 31 -13.78 13.38 2.77
CA PHE A 31 -13.34 14.77 3.02
C PHE A 31 -12.88 15.49 1.76
N VAL A 32 -12.17 14.81 0.85
CA VAL A 32 -11.79 15.38 -0.45
C VAL A 32 -13.02 15.69 -1.29
N ILE A 33 -13.99 14.77 -1.35
CA ILE A 33 -15.25 14.99 -2.09
C ILE A 33 -16.03 16.17 -1.48
N VAL A 34 -16.18 16.22 -0.16
CA VAL A 34 -16.85 17.32 0.54
C VAL A 34 -16.13 18.65 0.30
N GLY A 35 -14.79 18.65 0.31
CA GLY A 35 -13.99 19.84 0.01
C GLY A 35 -14.18 20.34 -1.43
N LEU A 36 -14.21 19.42 -2.40
CA LEU A 36 -14.47 19.76 -3.81
C LEU A 36 -15.89 20.29 -4.02
N VAL A 37 -16.89 19.70 -3.38
CA VAL A 37 -18.28 20.17 -3.44
C VAL A 37 -18.41 21.55 -2.79
N SER A 38 -17.74 21.79 -1.66
CA SER A 38 -17.73 23.10 -1.00
C SER A 38 -17.07 24.18 -1.88
N LEU A 39 -15.95 23.86 -2.54
CA LEU A 39 -15.28 24.78 -3.47
C LEU A 39 -16.20 25.13 -4.64
N SER A 40 -16.85 24.13 -5.24
CA SER A 40 -17.83 24.34 -6.31
C SER A 40 -18.99 25.23 -5.87
N GLY A 41 -19.51 25.03 -4.66
CA GLY A 41 -20.61 25.85 -4.12
C GLY A 41 -20.21 27.32 -3.93
N ILE A 42 -18.99 27.60 -3.45
CA ILE A 42 -18.47 28.96 -3.28
C ILE A 42 -18.31 29.65 -4.64
N ILE A 43 -17.79 28.94 -5.65
CA ILE A 43 -17.63 29.47 -7.02
C ILE A 43 -18.99 29.77 -7.66
N SER A 44 -19.96 28.86 -7.53
CA SER A 44 -21.31 29.09 -8.07
C SER A 44 -22.03 30.25 -7.37
N ALA A 45 -21.94 30.34 -6.04
CA ALA A 45 -22.51 31.47 -5.29
C ALA A 45 -21.85 32.80 -5.68
N SER A 46 -20.53 32.80 -5.90
CA SER A 46 -19.79 33.96 -6.41
C SER A 46 -20.32 34.43 -7.76
N GLN A 47 -20.51 33.50 -8.71
CA GLN A 47 -21.02 33.84 -10.05
C GLN A 47 -22.45 34.38 -9.99
N ILE A 48 -23.31 33.80 -9.15
CA ILE A 48 -24.69 34.26 -8.96
C ILE A 48 -24.71 35.66 -8.38
N TYR A 49 -23.94 35.92 -7.32
CA TYR A 49 -23.88 37.24 -6.70
C TYR A 49 -23.35 38.30 -7.68
N PHE A 50 -22.30 37.96 -8.42
CA PHE A 50 -21.76 38.85 -9.46
C PHE A 50 -22.79 39.15 -10.55
N HIS A 51 -23.55 38.14 -10.99
CA HIS A 51 -24.60 38.32 -12.00
C HIS A 51 -25.78 39.14 -11.47
N GLN A 52 -26.16 38.96 -10.21
CA GLN A 52 -27.21 39.75 -9.54
C GLN A 52 -26.80 41.21 -9.39
N GLU A 53 -25.56 41.47 -8.99
CA GLU A 53 -25.05 42.83 -8.80
C GLU A 53 -24.89 43.55 -10.14
N ILE A 54 -24.38 42.87 -11.17
CA ILE A 54 -24.38 43.40 -12.55
C ILE A 54 -25.80 43.69 -13.02
N GLY A 55 -26.73 42.77 -12.78
CA GLY A 55 -28.15 42.91 -13.15
C GLY A 55 -28.87 44.10 -12.52
N GLN A 56 -28.37 44.63 -11.40
CA GLN A 56 -28.90 45.86 -10.79
C GLN A 56 -28.47 47.13 -11.53
N HIS A 57 -27.34 47.08 -12.25
CA HIS A 57 -26.74 48.25 -12.89
C HIS A 57 -26.81 48.22 -14.43
N GLY A 58 -27.11 47.07 -15.02
CA GLY A 58 -27.27 46.89 -16.46
C GLY A 58 -27.52 45.44 -16.83
N HIS A 59 -27.42 45.12 -18.12
CA HIS A 59 -27.51 43.76 -18.62
C HIS A 59 -26.43 43.49 -19.65
N ILE A 60 -26.07 42.22 -19.84
CA ILE A 60 -25.10 41.81 -20.86
C ILE A 60 -25.90 41.34 -22.08
N GLU A 61 -25.64 41.94 -23.23
CA GLU A 61 -26.27 41.59 -24.51
C GLU A 61 -25.19 41.24 -25.54
N GLU A 62 -25.49 40.28 -26.42
CA GLU A 62 -24.62 39.95 -27.55
C GLU A 62 -24.87 40.95 -28.68
N ILE A 63 -23.86 41.78 -28.96
CA ILE A 63 -23.91 42.75 -30.04
C ILE A 63 -23.13 42.17 -31.23
N TYR A 64 -23.81 42.05 -32.37
CA TYR A 64 -23.18 41.69 -33.63
C TYR A 64 -22.61 42.94 -34.30
N LEU A 65 -21.29 43.00 -34.45
CA LEU A 65 -20.60 44.06 -35.18
C LEU A 65 -20.44 43.63 -36.64
N ALA A 66 -21.32 44.15 -37.49
CA ALA A 66 -21.34 43.83 -38.92
C ALA A 66 -20.06 44.23 -39.68
N ASP A 67 -19.30 45.20 -39.17
CA ASP A 67 -18.04 45.65 -39.78
C ASP A 67 -16.85 44.70 -39.52
N GLU A 68 -16.87 43.93 -38.43
CA GLU A 68 -15.77 43.03 -38.05
C GLU A 68 -16.16 41.55 -38.12
N ASP A 69 -17.44 41.23 -38.38
CA ASP A 69 -18.01 39.88 -38.33
C ASP A 69 -17.74 39.14 -37.00
N VAL A 70 -17.81 39.89 -35.89
CA VAL A 70 -17.60 39.36 -34.54
C VAL A 70 -18.83 39.63 -33.67
N THR A 71 -19.30 38.59 -32.98
CA THR A 71 -20.23 38.71 -31.86
C THR A 71 -19.45 39.03 -30.58
N LEU A 72 -19.75 40.19 -29.98
CA LEU A 72 -19.16 40.60 -28.70
C LEU A 72 -20.24 40.65 -27.61
N LEU A 73 -19.87 40.22 -26.41
CA LEU A 73 -20.68 40.44 -25.21
C LEU A 73 -20.41 41.84 -24.70
N ALA A 74 -21.41 42.72 -24.76
CA ALA A 74 -21.32 44.08 -24.26
C ALA A 74 -22.24 44.28 -23.05
N PHE A 75 -21.75 45.02 -22.06
CA PHE A 75 -22.56 45.44 -20.92
C PHE A 75 -23.28 46.75 -21.26
N ILE A 76 -24.62 46.72 -21.21
CA ILE A 76 -25.50 47.86 -21.47
C ILE A 76 -26.02 48.37 -20.11
N PRO A 77 -25.56 49.53 -19.63
CA PRO A 77 -25.99 50.08 -18.34
C PRO A 77 -27.41 50.65 -18.42
N TYR A 78 -28.14 50.61 -17.31
CA TYR A 78 -29.48 51.22 -17.22
C TYR A 78 -29.45 52.75 -16.99
N SER A 79 -28.29 53.33 -16.66
CA SER A 79 -28.11 54.77 -16.46
C SER A 79 -26.73 55.27 -16.93
N GLU A 80 -26.59 56.58 -17.17
CA GLU A 80 -25.30 57.20 -17.56
C GLU A 80 -24.25 57.19 -16.42
N GLU A 81 -24.67 57.03 -15.16
CA GLU A 81 -23.76 56.73 -14.06
C GLU A 81 -23.49 55.22 -14.03
N ILE A 82 -22.49 54.81 -14.81
CA ILE A 82 -22.24 53.41 -15.18
C ILE A 82 -21.93 52.55 -13.95
N PHE A 83 -21.32 53.10 -12.90
CA PHE A 83 -21.17 52.50 -11.57
C PHE A 83 -20.90 53.57 -10.51
N PRO A 84 -21.75 53.76 -9.47
CA PRO A 84 -21.37 54.59 -8.33
C PRO A 84 -20.13 54.00 -7.65
N ALA A 85 -19.24 54.85 -7.12
CA ALA A 85 -17.99 54.41 -6.48
C ALA A 85 -18.23 53.34 -5.39
N ASP A 86 -19.37 53.44 -4.68
CA ASP A 86 -19.80 52.49 -3.66
C ASP A 86 -20.10 51.09 -4.23
N GLY A 87 -20.62 50.98 -5.46
CA GLY A 87 -20.89 49.71 -6.14
C GLY A 87 -19.60 49.00 -6.57
N ILE A 88 -18.61 49.76 -7.07
CA ILE A 88 -17.28 49.23 -7.43
C ILE A 88 -16.57 48.70 -6.18
N VAL A 89 -16.63 49.45 -5.08
CA VAL A 89 -16.04 49.05 -3.79
C VAL A 89 -16.72 47.78 -3.27
N THR A 90 -18.04 47.66 -3.39
CA THR A 90 -18.81 46.49 -2.94
C THR A 90 -18.48 45.24 -3.74
N LEU A 91 -18.39 45.35 -5.08
CA LEU A 91 -17.96 44.26 -5.96
C LEU A 91 -16.53 43.80 -5.63
N TYR A 92 -15.60 44.74 -5.45
CA TYR A 92 -14.21 44.44 -5.14
C TYR A 92 -14.04 43.79 -3.76
N MET A 93 -14.72 44.29 -2.74
CA MET A 93 -14.72 43.71 -1.39
C MET A 93 -15.31 42.29 -1.39
N THR A 94 -16.36 42.04 -2.17
CA THR A 94 -16.96 40.72 -2.29
C THR A 94 -16.01 39.73 -2.96
N GLN A 95 -15.30 40.16 -4.02
CA GLN A 95 -14.29 39.34 -4.69
C GLN A 95 -13.12 38.97 -3.75
N ILE A 96 -12.65 39.92 -2.95
CA ILE A 96 -11.62 39.66 -1.93
C ILE A 96 -12.11 38.63 -0.91
N TRP A 97 -13.32 38.80 -0.38
CA TRP A 97 -13.91 37.86 0.58
C TRP A 97 -14.01 36.43 0.03
N LEU A 98 -14.39 36.30 -1.24
CA LEU A 98 -14.45 35.02 -1.93
C LEU A 98 -13.07 34.40 -2.16
N MET A 99 -12.05 35.20 -2.52
CA MET A 99 -10.67 34.70 -2.62
C MET A 99 -10.13 34.22 -1.28
N VAL A 100 -10.39 34.96 -0.20
CA VAL A 100 -9.99 34.57 1.16
C VAL A 100 -10.68 33.26 1.57
N GLY A 101 -12.00 33.13 1.31
CA GLY A 101 -12.75 31.91 1.57
C GLY A 101 -12.18 30.68 0.86
N ASN A 102 -11.88 30.81 -0.44
CA ASN A 102 -11.24 29.74 -1.23
C ASN A 102 -9.85 29.39 -0.70
N GLY A 103 -9.05 30.38 -0.31
CA GLY A 103 -7.72 30.17 0.28
C GLY A 103 -7.76 29.36 1.58
N ILE A 104 -8.75 29.61 2.44
CA ILE A 104 -8.93 28.86 3.70
C ILE A 104 -9.27 27.40 3.41
N VAL A 105 -10.19 27.13 2.48
CA VAL A 105 -10.58 25.76 2.11
C VAL A 105 -9.40 24.97 1.54
N ILE A 106 -8.63 25.58 0.64
CA ILE A 106 -7.43 24.96 0.05
C ILE A 106 -6.37 24.71 1.13
N GLY A 107 -6.17 25.66 2.05
CA GLY A 107 -5.25 25.51 3.17
C GLY A 107 -5.61 24.34 4.09
N LEU A 108 -6.89 24.21 4.45
CA LEU A 108 -7.39 23.10 5.27
C LEU A 108 -7.25 21.75 4.56
N LEU A 109 -7.56 21.66 3.26
CA LEU A 109 -7.38 20.43 2.48
C LEU A 109 -5.91 20.04 2.38
N SER A 110 -5.03 21.01 2.13
CA SER A 110 -3.58 20.78 2.04
C SER A 110 -3.01 20.31 3.39
N PHE A 111 -3.45 20.91 4.50
CA PHE A 111 -3.06 20.49 5.84
C PHE A 111 -3.53 19.06 6.15
N LEU A 112 -4.80 18.73 5.86
CA LEU A 112 -5.34 17.38 6.02
C LEU A 112 -4.56 16.35 5.19
N PHE A 113 -4.26 16.68 3.93
CA PHE A 113 -3.49 15.81 3.04
C PHE A 113 -2.08 15.52 3.58
N LEU A 114 -1.36 16.57 4.02
CA LEU A 114 -0.04 16.44 4.64
C LEU A 114 -0.10 15.64 5.94
N TRP A 115 -1.09 15.90 6.79
CA TRP A 115 -1.29 15.18 8.05
C TRP A 115 -1.54 13.68 7.82
N VAL A 116 -2.41 13.34 6.86
CA VAL A 116 -2.70 11.95 6.50
C VAL A 116 -1.47 11.26 5.91
N THR A 117 -0.70 11.94 5.07
CA THR A 117 0.50 11.36 4.44
C THR A 117 1.60 11.14 5.48
N TYR A 118 1.83 12.11 6.37
CA TYR A 118 2.79 12.00 7.47
C TYR A 118 2.42 10.86 8.42
N ARG A 119 1.16 10.79 8.84
CA ARG A 119 0.67 9.75 9.76
C ARG A 119 0.59 8.38 9.11
N GLY A 120 0.24 8.32 7.82
CA GLY A 120 0.23 7.09 7.03
C GLY A 120 1.62 6.46 6.92
N HIS A 121 2.68 7.27 6.82
CA HIS A 121 4.05 6.77 6.81
C HIS A 121 4.47 6.16 8.16
N SER A 122 4.03 6.77 9.28
CA SER A 122 4.25 6.22 10.62
C SER A 122 3.55 4.87 10.80
N HIS A 123 2.28 4.78 10.41
CA HIS A 123 1.51 3.53 10.51
C HIS A 123 2.07 2.43 9.62
N ARG A 124 2.66 2.76 8.47
CA ARG A 124 3.31 1.78 7.61
C ARG A 124 4.57 1.18 8.24
N LYS A 125 5.36 1.99 8.96
CA LYS A 125 6.53 1.51 9.72
C LYS A 125 6.12 0.65 10.92
N GLU A 126 5.07 1.08 11.64
CA GLU A 126 4.48 0.28 12.73
C GLU A 126 3.96 -1.05 12.18
N PHE A 127 3.25 -1.05 11.05
CA PHE A 127 2.74 -2.25 10.41
C PHE A 127 3.85 -3.20 9.98
N GLU A 128 4.93 -2.70 9.37
CA GLU A 128 6.11 -3.53 9.06
C GLU A 128 6.75 -4.12 10.32
N SER A 129 6.82 -3.36 11.42
CA SER A 129 7.34 -3.88 12.68
C SER A 129 6.44 -4.94 13.32
N ILE A 130 5.12 -4.75 13.27
CA ILE A 130 4.11 -5.70 13.76
C ILE A 130 4.09 -6.95 12.88
N GLU A 131 4.17 -6.81 11.55
CA GLU A 131 4.28 -7.93 10.62
C GLU A 131 5.57 -8.73 10.87
N ARG A 132 6.72 -8.06 11.07
CA ARG A 132 7.97 -8.75 11.44
C ARG A 132 7.86 -9.50 12.77
N GLN A 133 7.29 -8.87 13.81
CA GLN A 133 7.08 -9.52 15.12
C GLN A 133 6.12 -10.69 15.03
N PHE A 134 5.02 -10.54 14.28
CA PHE A 134 4.06 -11.60 14.01
C PHE A 134 4.68 -12.76 13.25
N ILE A 135 5.41 -12.50 12.15
CA ILE A 135 6.09 -13.52 11.36
C ILE A 135 7.06 -14.29 12.26
N ARG A 136 7.89 -13.62 13.07
CA ARG A 136 8.86 -14.29 13.94
C ARG A 136 8.20 -15.14 15.03
N GLN A 137 7.16 -14.62 15.68
CA GLN A 137 6.42 -15.35 16.71
C GLN A 137 5.60 -16.50 16.13
N SER A 138 4.98 -16.29 14.97
CA SER A 138 4.18 -17.30 14.27
C SER A 138 5.06 -18.38 13.65
N TYR A 139 6.28 -18.05 13.23
CA TYR A 139 7.29 -19.04 12.83
C TYR A 139 7.62 -19.97 13.99
N LEU A 140 8.04 -19.41 15.12
CA LEU A 140 8.43 -20.19 16.29
C LEU A 140 7.29 -21.09 16.77
N VAL A 141 6.06 -20.58 16.83
CA VAL A 141 4.93 -21.40 17.27
C VAL A 141 4.49 -22.40 16.21
N ASN A 142 4.28 -21.99 14.96
CA ASN A 142 3.68 -22.89 13.98
C ASN A 142 4.68 -23.85 13.36
N PHE A 143 5.92 -23.46 13.08
CA PHE A 143 6.90 -24.39 12.54
C PHE A 143 7.30 -25.43 13.60
N GLU A 144 7.56 -25.00 14.84
CA GLU A 144 8.05 -25.93 15.88
C GLU A 144 6.95 -26.77 16.55
N THR A 145 5.68 -26.32 16.57
CA THR A 145 4.62 -27.03 17.32
C THR A 145 3.44 -27.53 16.51
N SER A 146 3.38 -27.28 15.20
CA SER A 146 2.26 -27.76 14.36
C SER A 146 2.69 -28.88 13.42
N ILE A 147 1.84 -29.91 13.33
CA ILE A 147 2.03 -31.04 12.42
C ILE A 147 1.66 -30.57 11.02
N PRO A 148 2.54 -30.69 10.02
CA PRO A 148 2.27 -30.22 8.67
C PRO A 148 1.12 -30.98 8.01
N GLU A 149 0.09 -30.28 7.55
CA GLU A 149 -1.06 -30.85 6.85
C GLU A 149 -0.90 -30.78 5.32
N GLY A 150 -1.09 -31.88 4.61
CA GLY A 150 -1.02 -31.96 3.14
C GLY A 150 -0.58 -33.33 2.63
N GLU A 151 -0.89 -33.66 1.37
CA GLU A 151 -0.55 -34.95 0.77
C GLU A 151 0.91 -34.97 0.26
N THR A 152 1.42 -33.82 -0.20
CA THR A 152 2.78 -33.68 -0.76
C THR A 152 3.69 -32.84 0.14
N ARG A 153 5.03 -33.05 0.08
CA ARG A 153 6.03 -32.23 0.82
C ARG A 153 5.83 -30.73 0.57
N VAL A 154 5.62 -30.35 -0.69
CA VAL A 154 5.31 -28.96 -1.12
C VAL A 154 4.02 -28.43 -0.50
N GLU A 155 2.96 -29.22 -0.45
CA GLU A 155 1.68 -28.79 0.11
C GLU A 155 1.76 -28.60 1.63
N LYS A 156 2.42 -29.55 2.32
CA LYS A 156 2.68 -29.47 3.77
C LYS A 156 3.36 -28.16 4.15
N ILE A 157 4.47 -27.83 3.49
CA ILE A 157 5.20 -26.60 3.79
C ILE A 157 4.41 -25.34 3.39
N LEU A 158 3.70 -25.35 2.26
CA LEU A 158 2.93 -24.18 1.82
C LEU A 158 1.75 -23.90 2.75
N ASN A 159 1.07 -24.93 3.24
CA ASN A 159 0.00 -24.77 4.22
C ASN A 159 0.52 -24.19 5.53
N GLN A 160 1.65 -24.70 6.03
CA GLN A 160 2.29 -24.18 7.24
C GLN A 160 2.80 -22.75 7.04
N SER A 161 3.37 -22.46 5.88
CA SER A 161 3.78 -21.12 5.47
C SER A 161 2.59 -20.16 5.40
N SER A 162 1.41 -20.60 4.95
CA SER A 162 0.20 -19.77 4.93
C SER A 162 -0.30 -19.35 6.32
N LEU A 163 0.03 -20.12 7.37
CA LEU A 163 -0.28 -19.71 8.74
C LEU A 163 0.62 -18.57 9.22
N VAL A 164 1.83 -18.50 8.69
CA VAL A 164 2.87 -17.53 9.07
C VAL A 164 2.85 -16.27 8.19
N PHE A 165 2.57 -16.44 6.89
CA PHE A 165 2.63 -15.36 5.91
C PHE A 165 1.23 -14.90 5.48
N PRO A 166 0.83 -13.67 5.85
CA PRO A 166 -0.45 -13.10 5.41
C PRO A 166 -0.62 -13.09 3.90
N ALA A 167 0.45 -12.85 3.14
CA ALA A 167 0.44 -12.82 1.68
C ALA A 167 0.05 -14.17 1.05
N LEU A 168 0.34 -15.29 1.71
CA LEU A 168 -0.10 -16.63 1.28
C LEU A 168 -1.51 -16.94 1.79
N LYS A 169 -1.83 -16.54 3.02
CA LYS A 169 -3.16 -16.69 3.61
C LYS A 169 -4.25 -16.00 2.79
N GLU A 170 -3.96 -14.83 2.24
CA GLU A 170 -4.86 -14.10 1.34
C GLU A 170 -5.19 -14.88 0.07
N LEU A 171 -4.25 -15.69 -0.44
CA LEU A 171 -4.49 -16.54 -1.61
C LEU A 171 -5.40 -17.74 -1.29
N GLN A 172 -5.44 -18.16 -0.02
CA GLN A 172 -6.29 -19.24 0.47
C GLN A 172 -7.71 -18.79 0.86
N ARG A 173 -7.92 -17.49 1.14
CA ARG A 173 -9.23 -16.93 1.54
C ARG A 173 -9.93 -16.21 0.38
N GLY A 174 -10.93 -16.85 -0.25
CA GLY A 174 -11.88 -16.20 -1.19
C GLY A 174 -12.24 -17.04 -2.43
N GLU A 175 -12.91 -16.42 -3.43
CA GLU A 175 -13.21 -16.99 -4.77
C GLU A 175 -11.93 -17.46 -5.53
N TYR A 176 -10.75 -17.05 -5.05
CA TYR A 176 -9.43 -17.40 -5.57
C TYR A 176 -8.82 -18.67 -4.95
N ALA A 177 -9.52 -19.39 -4.06
CA ALA A 177 -9.04 -20.67 -3.49
C ALA A 177 -8.67 -21.71 -4.57
N ASN A 178 -9.33 -21.65 -5.74
CA ASN A 178 -9.01 -22.46 -6.92
C ASN A 178 -7.80 -21.96 -7.75
N SER A 179 -7.10 -20.92 -7.29
CA SER A 179 -6.12 -20.17 -8.10
C SER A 179 -4.78 -19.92 -7.41
N MET A 180 -4.46 -20.64 -6.32
CA MET A 180 -3.06 -20.73 -5.89
C MET A 180 -2.30 -21.44 -7.02
N ARG A 181 -1.82 -20.67 -8.01
CA ARG A 181 -1.05 -21.15 -9.14
C ARG A 181 0.35 -21.49 -8.65
N VAL A 182 0.43 -22.58 -7.89
CA VAL A 182 1.69 -23.19 -7.50
C VAL A 182 2.30 -23.77 -8.77
N ARG A 183 3.37 -23.15 -9.25
CA ARG A 183 4.18 -23.74 -10.32
C ARG A 183 5.17 -24.68 -9.65
N LYS A 184 5.01 -25.98 -9.88
CA LYS A 184 5.90 -27.03 -9.36
C LYS A 184 7.06 -27.28 -10.33
N ASP A 185 8.18 -27.73 -9.79
CA ASP A 185 9.37 -28.18 -10.54
C ASP A 185 9.84 -27.19 -11.61
N VAL A 186 10.08 -25.94 -11.19
CA VAL A 186 10.43 -24.86 -12.11
C VAL A 186 11.93 -24.69 -12.17
N SER A 187 12.50 -24.70 -13.37
CA SER A 187 13.89 -24.29 -13.56
C SER A 187 14.01 -22.75 -13.51
N VAL A 188 14.91 -22.25 -12.67
CA VAL A 188 15.25 -20.83 -12.55
C VAL A 188 16.76 -20.67 -12.73
N GLY A 189 17.14 -20.21 -13.92
CA GLY A 189 18.56 -20.13 -14.29
C GLY A 189 19.16 -21.53 -14.39
N SER A 190 20.24 -21.77 -13.63
CA SER A 190 20.90 -23.08 -13.53
C SER A 190 20.28 -24.00 -12.47
N GLU A 191 19.37 -23.50 -11.64
CA GLU A 191 18.80 -24.22 -10.50
C GLU A 191 17.38 -24.72 -10.79
N GLN A 192 16.99 -25.82 -10.16
CA GLN A 192 15.59 -26.24 -10.09
C GLN A 192 15.02 -25.90 -8.71
N VAL A 193 13.78 -25.37 -8.69
CA VAL A 193 13.04 -25.09 -7.47
C VAL A 193 11.73 -25.88 -7.47
N ASP A 194 11.37 -26.44 -6.33
CA ASP A 194 10.25 -27.36 -6.18
C ASP A 194 8.90 -26.66 -6.28
N ALA A 195 8.79 -25.42 -5.79
CA ALA A 195 7.56 -24.66 -5.88
C ALA A 195 7.78 -23.15 -5.99
N VAL A 196 6.94 -22.51 -6.81
CA VAL A 196 6.83 -21.05 -6.84
C VAL A 196 5.37 -20.62 -6.80
N VAL A 197 5.09 -19.72 -5.85
CA VAL A 197 3.79 -19.09 -5.65
C VAL A 197 3.92 -17.60 -5.92
N SER A 198 3.21 -17.11 -6.94
CA SER A 198 3.23 -15.68 -7.26
C SER A 198 2.25 -14.91 -6.36
N THR A 199 2.77 -13.98 -5.56
CA THR A 199 1.97 -13.14 -4.65
C THR A 199 2.02 -11.68 -5.11
N LYS A 200 1.15 -10.83 -4.54
CA LYS A 200 1.20 -9.37 -4.78
C LYS A 200 2.52 -8.72 -4.34
N LYS A 201 3.23 -9.32 -3.37
CA LYS A 201 4.52 -8.81 -2.87
C LYS A 201 5.71 -9.27 -3.74
N GLY A 202 5.53 -10.31 -4.55
CA GLY A 202 6.55 -10.96 -5.37
C GLY A 202 6.42 -12.48 -5.35
N ASP A 203 7.33 -13.17 -6.02
CA ASP A 203 7.36 -14.63 -6.04
C ASP A 203 7.86 -15.17 -4.68
N PHE A 204 7.10 -16.12 -4.12
CA PHE A 204 7.45 -16.92 -2.95
C PHE A 204 7.95 -18.28 -3.44
N ILE A 205 9.18 -18.64 -3.08
CA ILE A 205 9.88 -19.79 -3.65
C ILE A 205 10.21 -20.79 -2.55
N VAL A 206 10.03 -22.07 -2.84
CA VAL A 206 10.40 -23.19 -1.96
C VAL A 206 11.37 -24.08 -2.72
N LYS A 207 12.49 -24.43 -2.07
CA LYS A 207 13.46 -25.41 -2.57
C LYS A 207 13.79 -26.42 -1.48
N PHE A 208 13.65 -27.70 -1.81
CA PHE A 208 14.05 -28.83 -0.99
C PHE A 208 15.45 -29.30 -1.41
N TYR A 209 16.24 -29.69 -0.41
CA TYR A 209 17.54 -30.32 -0.60
C TYR A 209 17.52 -31.69 0.07
N ASP A 210 17.75 -32.74 -0.73
CA ASP A 210 17.89 -34.10 -0.22
C ASP A 210 19.34 -34.41 0.23
N LYS A 211 20.27 -33.46 0.02
CA LYS A 211 21.67 -33.51 0.49
C LYS A 211 21.90 -32.52 1.65
N GLN A 212 23.01 -32.68 2.36
CA GLN A 212 23.49 -31.66 3.29
C GLN A 212 23.75 -30.35 2.53
N VAL A 213 23.15 -29.26 2.99
CA VAL A 213 23.23 -27.94 2.34
C VAL A 213 24.48 -27.20 2.79
N THR A 214 25.24 -26.71 1.83
CA THR A 214 26.44 -25.90 2.07
C THR A 214 26.22 -24.42 1.77
N PHE A 215 27.11 -23.56 2.25
CA PHE A 215 27.08 -22.13 1.89
C PHE A 215 27.14 -21.90 0.36
N ASP A 216 27.91 -22.70 -0.36
CA ASP A 216 28.05 -22.59 -1.82
C ASP A 216 26.72 -22.91 -2.55
N ASP A 217 25.93 -23.84 -2.02
CA ASP A 217 24.60 -24.15 -2.54
C ASP A 217 23.64 -22.96 -2.40
N LEU A 218 23.66 -22.31 -1.23
CA LEU A 218 22.85 -21.11 -0.96
C LEU A 218 23.26 -19.94 -1.87
N SER A 219 24.58 -19.70 -1.99
CA SER A 219 25.13 -18.64 -2.83
C SER A 219 24.81 -18.85 -4.32
N SER A 220 24.89 -20.10 -4.79
CA SER A 220 24.54 -20.48 -6.16
C SER A 220 23.05 -20.26 -6.44
N LEU A 221 22.18 -20.68 -5.51
CA LEU A 221 20.74 -20.42 -5.59
C LEU A 221 20.44 -18.93 -5.65
N CYS A 222 21.02 -18.14 -4.74
CA CYS A 222 20.81 -16.70 -4.69
C CYS A 222 21.23 -16.01 -5.99
N SER A 223 22.38 -16.40 -6.53
CA SER A 223 22.91 -15.90 -7.80
C SER A 223 22.03 -16.27 -8.99
N ALA A 224 21.48 -17.49 -9.02
CA ALA A 224 20.58 -17.94 -10.08
C ALA A 224 19.24 -17.19 -10.02
N LEU A 225 18.66 -17.03 -8.82
CA LEU A 225 17.40 -16.31 -8.62
C LEU A 225 17.52 -14.82 -8.93
N ALA A 226 18.65 -14.19 -8.58
CA ALA A 226 18.91 -12.79 -8.88
C ALA A 226 18.98 -12.50 -10.40
N LYS A 227 19.50 -13.45 -11.19
CA LYS A 227 19.58 -13.33 -12.66
C LYS A 227 18.27 -13.68 -13.36
N GLY A 228 17.50 -14.62 -12.81
CA GLY A 228 16.44 -15.32 -13.53
C GLY A 228 15.02 -14.75 -13.39
N ARG A 229 14.71 -13.94 -12.36
CA ARG A 229 13.32 -13.48 -12.13
C ARG A 229 13.16 -12.04 -11.69
N SER A 230 12.08 -11.42 -12.19
CA SER A 230 11.56 -10.15 -11.70
C SER A 230 10.83 -10.34 -10.36
N ARG A 231 11.40 -9.76 -9.30
CA ARG A 231 10.82 -9.55 -7.96
C ARG A 231 10.48 -10.81 -7.16
N VAL A 232 11.53 -11.50 -6.69
CA VAL A 232 11.45 -12.51 -5.62
C VAL A 232 11.14 -11.80 -4.29
N PHE A 233 10.14 -12.27 -3.56
CA PHE A 233 9.77 -11.74 -2.26
C PHE A 233 10.51 -12.47 -1.13
N ARG A 234 10.43 -13.81 -1.12
CA ARG A 234 11.01 -14.66 -0.07
C ARG A 234 11.28 -16.06 -0.60
N VAL A 235 12.35 -16.68 -0.11
CA VAL A 235 12.80 -18.02 -0.49
C VAL A 235 12.96 -18.87 0.76
N LEU A 236 12.41 -20.08 0.75
CA LEU A 236 12.63 -21.09 1.78
C LEU A 236 13.56 -22.18 1.26
N CYS A 237 14.68 -22.37 1.95
CA CYS A 237 15.57 -23.50 1.77
C CYS A 237 15.30 -24.52 2.86
N ILE A 238 14.87 -25.70 2.44
CA ILE A 238 14.45 -26.77 3.35
C ILE A 238 15.36 -27.96 3.12
N ALA A 239 15.98 -28.45 4.18
CA ALA A 239 16.90 -29.59 4.10
C ALA A 239 16.82 -30.44 5.36
N LYS A 240 17.20 -31.70 5.26
CA LYS A 240 17.34 -32.57 6.43
C LYS A 240 18.58 -32.21 7.26
N ASP A 241 19.58 -31.63 6.63
CA ASP A 241 20.84 -31.29 7.26
C ASP A 241 21.54 -30.10 6.56
N PHE A 242 22.30 -29.33 7.34
CA PHE A 242 23.10 -28.18 6.90
C PHE A 242 24.56 -28.40 7.33
N ASP A 243 25.52 -27.79 6.65
CA ASP A 243 26.92 -27.92 7.07
C ASP A 243 27.19 -27.30 8.46
N ASP A 244 28.27 -27.72 9.10
CA ASP A 244 28.64 -27.27 10.44
C ASP A 244 28.81 -25.75 10.51
N ASP A 245 29.27 -25.13 9.43
CA ASP A 245 29.49 -23.69 9.37
C ASP A 245 28.15 -22.93 9.43
N LEU A 246 27.10 -23.39 8.73
CA LEU A 246 25.73 -22.87 8.80
C LEU A 246 25.02 -23.23 10.11
N GLN A 247 25.48 -24.22 10.87
CA GLN A 247 24.94 -24.54 12.20
C GLN A 247 25.74 -23.89 13.35
N SER A 248 26.84 -23.20 13.04
CA SER A 248 27.73 -22.59 14.02
C SER A 248 27.44 -21.10 14.24
N ASN A 249 28.22 -20.49 15.14
CA ASN A 249 28.22 -19.03 15.35
C ASN A 249 28.59 -18.22 14.10
N LYS A 250 29.14 -18.86 13.05
CA LYS A 250 29.46 -18.22 11.76
C LYS A 250 28.24 -17.99 10.88
N LEU A 251 27.10 -18.62 11.18
CA LEU A 251 25.88 -18.50 10.38
C LEU A 251 25.50 -17.04 10.10
N VAL A 252 25.56 -16.17 11.12
CA VAL A 252 25.20 -14.75 10.98
C VAL A 252 26.09 -14.06 9.93
N ASP A 253 27.41 -14.24 10.05
CA ASP A 253 28.38 -13.63 9.14
C ASP A 253 28.24 -14.18 7.71
N LEU A 254 27.97 -15.47 7.57
CA LEU A 254 27.73 -16.11 6.28
C LEU A 254 26.46 -15.55 5.63
N MET A 255 25.34 -15.48 6.36
CA MET A 255 24.08 -14.95 5.84
C MET A 255 24.18 -13.46 5.49
N ASP A 256 24.96 -12.68 6.24
CA ASP A 256 25.22 -11.27 5.93
C ASP A 256 26.11 -11.07 4.69
N SER A 257 26.96 -12.05 4.36
CA SER A 257 27.78 -12.03 3.15
C SER A 257 27.00 -12.33 1.86
N ILE A 258 25.82 -12.94 1.97
CA ILE A 258 24.94 -13.20 0.82
C ILE A 258 24.30 -11.88 0.37
N PRO A 259 24.38 -11.52 -0.92
CA PRO A 259 23.72 -10.32 -1.44
C PRO A 259 22.21 -10.31 -1.14
N LYS A 260 21.75 -9.28 -0.42
CA LYS A 260 20.35 -9.15 0.03
C LYS A 260 19.42 -8.66 -1.08
N TYR A 261 19.18 -9.50 -2.08
CA TYR A 261 18.20 -9.23 -3.14
C TYR A 261 16.74 -9.53 -2.70
N PHE A 262 16.57 -10.49 -1.79
CA PHE A 262 15.29 -10.97 -1.27
C PHE A 262 15.49 -11.63 0.10
N LYS A 263 14.41 -11.97 0.80
CA LYS A 263 14.45 -12.67 2.10
C LYS A 263 14.73 -14.16 1.93
N LEU A 264 15.68 -14.70 2.67
CA LEU A 264 16.08 -16.11 2.64
C LEU A 264 15.93 -16.73 4.04
N ASP A 265 15.09 -17.77 4.13
CA ASP A 265 14.85 -18.51 5.37
C ASP A 265 15.41 -19.94 5.23
N LEU A 266 16.07 -20.44 6.27
CA LEU A 266 16.64 -21.80 6.34
C LEU A 266 15.86 -22.65 7.35
N ILE A 267 15.42 -23.82 6.91
CA ILE A 267 14.52 -24.70 7.66
C ILE A 267 15.02 -26.14 7.62
N PHE A 268 15.07 -26.79 8.78
CA PHE A 268 15.23 -28.23 8.90
C PHE A 268 13.92 -28.95 8.61
N GLU A 269 13.98 -29.99 7.80
CA GLU A 269 12.91 -30.96 7.62
C GLU A 269 13.17 -32.18 8.51
N GLU A 270 12.33 -32.34 9.52
CA GLU A 270 12.37 -33.47 10.46
C GLU A 270 11.29 -34.49 10.09
N GLU A 271 11.31 -35.68 10.70
CA GLU A 271 10.35 -36.75 10.36
C GLU A 271 8.89 -36.35 10.59
N GLN A 272 8.62 -35.48 11.57
CA GLN A 272 7.27 -35.12 11.99
C GLN A 272 6.92 -33.64 11.79
N GLY A 273 7.86 -32.83 11.29
CA GLY A 273 7.66 -31.38 11.23
C GLY A 273 8.84 -30.63 10.63
N TYR A 274 8.90 -29.34 10.94
CA TYR A 274 9.96 -28.46 10.46
C TYR A 274 10.54 -27.66 11.62
N SER A 275 11.85 -27.47 11.64
CA SER A 275 12.53 -26.67 12.65
C SER A 275 13.29 -25.51 12.00
N MET A 276 13.37 -24.37 12.68
CA MET A 276 13.93 -23.16 12.10
C MET A 276 15.42 -23.04 12.39
N LEU A 277 16.23 -22.89 11.34
CA LEU A 277 17.66 -22.58 11.48
C LEU A 277 17.91 -21.07 11.36
N TRP A 278 17.30 -20.41 10.37
CA TRP A 278 17.50 -18.97 10.12
C TRP A 278 16.25 -18.31 9.53
N ILE A 279 16.00 -17.06 9.92
CA ILE A 279 14.94 -16.20 9.38
C ILE A 279 15.51 -14.80 9.14
N ASP A 280 15.32 -14.27 7.91
CA ASP A 280 15.71 -12.90 7.54
C ASP A 280 14.54 -11.89 7.67
#